data_AF-A0A965NJ88-F1
#
_entry.id   AF-A0A965NJ88-F1
#
_cell.length_a   1.000
_cell.length_b   1.000
_cell.length_c   1.000
_cell.angle_alpha   90.00
_cell.angle_beta   90.00
_cell.angle_gamma   90.00
#
_symmetry.space_group_name_H-M   'P 1'
#
loop_
_entity.id
_entity.type
_entity.pdbx_description
1 polymer ?
#
loop_
_entity_poly.entity_id
_entity_poly.type
_entity_poly.pdbx_seq_one_letter_code
_entity_poly.pdbx_strand_id
1 'polypeptide(L)' 'EYNANFSEQTFERIDKEVQKIIDEQYAFVVKMLHEHRDKLDVLAKALLEKETMYASEIYELLGITPRENLKLVE' A
#
# COMPACT_ATOMS: atom_id res chain seq x y z
N GLU A 1 -21.79 21.73 -8.38
CA GLU A 1 -21.90 21.10 -9.72
C GLU A 1 -20.51 21.08 -10.34
N TYR A 2 -19.97 19.89 -10.66
CA TYR A 2 -18.68 19.79 -11.34
C TYR A 2 -18.92 20.14 -12.82
N ASN A 3 -18.52 21.35 -13.23
CA ASN A 3 -18.66 21.81 -14.61
C ASN A 3 -17.76 20.95 -15.52
N ALA A 4 -18.34 19.90 -16.09
CA ALA A 4 -17.73 19.01 -17.06
C ALA A 4 -17.58 19.71 -18.43
N ASN A 5 -16.65 20.66 -18.53
CA ASN A 5 -16.20 21.23 -19.80
C ASN A 5 -15.14 20.34 -20.48
N PHE A 6 -15.27 19.01 -20.38
CA PHE A 6 -14.33 18.07 -20.98
C PHE A 6 -15.06 17.19 -22.00
N SER A 7 -14.40 16.90 -23.12
CA SER A 7 -14.95 16.01 -24.13
C SER A 7 -15.05 14.58 -23.59
N GLU A 8 -15.98 13.78 -24.11
CA GLU A 8 -16.08 12.33 -23.85
C GLU A 8 -14.72 11.63 -24.02
N GLN A 9 -13.96 12.02 -25.05
CA GLN A 9 -12.60 11.54 -25.30
C GLN A 9 -11.63 11.87 -24.17
N THR A 10 -11.81 13.02 -23.49
CA THR A 10 -10.97 13.39 -22.34
C THR A 10 -11.31 12.52 -21.14
N PHE A 11 -12.60 12.25 -20.90
CA PHE A 11 -13.02 11.34 -19.83
C PHE A 11 -12.51 9.92 -20.05
N GLU A 12 -12.65 9.38 -21.27
CA GLU A 12 -12.13 8.05 -21.60
C GLU A 12 -10.62 7.93 -21.39
N ARG A 13 -9.87 9.00 -21.70
CA ARG A 13 -8.42 9.05 -21.45
C ARG A 13 -8.09 9.08 -19.95
N ILE A 14 -8.86 9.83 -19.15
CA ILE A 14 -8.67 9.87 -17.71
C ILE A 14 -8.91 8.49 -17.10
N ASP A 15 -10.01 7.83 -17.45
CA ASP A 15 -10.35 6.51 -16.91
C ASP A 15 -9.28 5.47 -17.25
N LYS A 16 -8.75 5.50 -18.48
CA LYS A 16 -7.64 4.63 -18.89
C LYS A 16 -6.37 4.85 -18.07
N GLU A 17 -6.00 6.10 -17.79
CA GLU A 17 -4.81 6.39 -16.97
C GLU A 17 -5.03 6.00 -15.51
N VAL A 18 -6.24 6.19 -14.97
CA VAL A 18 -6.59 5.74 -13.62
C VAL A 18 -6.47 4.22 -13.50
N GLN A 19 -7.04 3.47 -14.45
CA GLN A 19 -6.93 2.01 -14.51
C GLN A 19 -5.47 1.57 -14.56
N LYS A 20 -4.67 2.20 -15.44
CA LYS A 20 -3.25 1.90 -15.60
C LYS A 20 -2.47 2.12 -14.31
N ILE A 21 -2.70 3.23 -13.60
CA ILE A 21 -2.05 3.51 -12.32
C ILE A 21 -2.39 2.42 -11.30
N ILE A 22 -3.65 2.03 -11.21
CA ILE A 22 -4.09 0.97 -10.28
C ILE A 22 -3.38 -0.35 -10.59
N ASP A 23 -3.36 -0.76 -11.86
CA ASP A 23 -2.75 -2.01 -12.30
C ASP A 23 -1.23 -2.02 -12.05
N GLU A 24 -0.55 -0.92 -12.34
CA GLU A 24 0.89 -0.75 -12.09
C GLU A 24 1.21 -0.82 -10.60
N GLN A 25 0.45 -0.13 -9.75
CA GLN A 25 0.66 -0.17 -8.30
C GLN A 25 0.33 -1.53 -7.71
N TYR A 26 -0.71 -2.21 -8.21
CA TYR A 26 -1.03 -3.57 -7.79
C TYR A 26 0.12 -4.54 -8.11
N ALA A 27 0.60 -4.53 -9.35
CA ALA A 27 1.74 -5.36 -9.77
C ALA A 27 3.00 -5.05 -8.96
N PHE A 28 3.28 -3.77 -8.71
CA PHE A 28 4.39 -3.34 -7.87
C PHE A 28 4.27 -3.87 -6.43
N VAL A 29 3.11 -3.73 -5.80
CA VAL A 29 2.89 -4.20 -4.42
C VAL A 29 3.02 -5.72 -4.34
N VAL A 30 2.42 -6.46 -5.29
CA VAL A 30 2.54 -7.92 -5.34
C VAL A 30 4.01 -8.34 -5.45
N LYS A 31 4.76 -7.71 -6.36
CA LYS A 31 6.20 -7.95 -6.51
C LYS A 31 6.96 -7.64 -5.21
N MET A 32 6.71 -6.50 -4.59
CA MET A 32 7.35 -6.10 -3.33
C MET A 32 7.07 -7.10 -2.19
N LEU A 33 5.83 -7.57 -2.07
CA LEU A 33 5.46 -8.59 -1.08
C LEU A 33 6.13 -9.94 -1.35
N HIS A 34 6.31 -10.32 -2.62
CA HIS A 34 7.06 -11.52 -2.99
C HIS A 34 8.57 -11.38 -2.72
N GLU A 35 9.17 -10.23 -3.02
CA GLU A 35 10.58 -9.94 -2.75
C GLU A 35 10.90 -9.93 -1.25
N HIS A 36 9.93 -9.57 -0.41
CA HIS A 36 10.05 -9.55 1.05
C HIS A 36 9.21 -10.62 1.73
N ARG A 37 9.06 -11.79 1.07
CA ARG A 37 8.20 -12.87 1.56
C ARG A 37 8.64 -13.40 2.93
N ASP A 38 9.94 -13.41 3.19
CA ASP A 38 10.54 -13.76 4.47
C ASP A 38 10.00 -12.89 5.61
N LYS A 39 9.97 -11.57 5.42
CA LYS A 39 9.43 -10.60 6.38
C LYS A 39 7.94 -10.75 6.56
N LEU A 40 7.21 -10.99 5.47
CA LEU A 40 5.76 -11.24 5.51
C LEU A 40 5.43 -12.50 6.34
N ASP A 41 6.17 -13.59 6.13
CA ASP A 41 5.94 -14.85 6.85
C ASP A 41 6.30 -14.72 8.35
N VAL A 42 7.34 -13.95 8.69
CA VAL A 42 7.68 -13.62 10.08
C VAL A 42 6.55 -12.84 10.75
N LEU A 43 6.04 -11.80 10.10
CA LEU A 43 4.93 -11.00 10.63
C LEU A 43 3.66 -11.84 10.79
N ALA A 44 3.33 -12.67 9.81
CA ALA A 44 2.16 -13.53 9.87
C ALA A 44 2.21 -14.52 11.05
N LYS A 45 3.37 -15.15 11.29
CA LYS A 45 3.57 -16.03 12.45
C LYS A 45 3.42 -15.28 13.77
N ALA A 46 4.04 -14.11 13.89
CA ALA A 46 3.93 -13.30 15.11
C ALA A 46 2.47 -12.89 15.39
N LEU A 47 1.69 -12.55 14.36
CA LEU A 47 0.27 -12.21 14.50
C LEU A 47 -0.61 -13.41 14.87
N LEU A 48 -0.27 -14.63 14.41
CA LEU A 48 -0.96 -15.83 14.86
C LEU A 48 -0.76 -16.12 16.35
N GLU A 49 0.37 -15.71 16.93
CA GLU A 49 0.67 -15.89 18.35
C GLU A 49 0.12 -14.77 19.23
N LYS A 50 0.21 -13.51 18.79
CA LYS A 50 -0.12 -12.32 19.58
C LYS A 50 -1.50 -11.71 19.30
N GLU A 51 -2.14 -12.09 18.19
CA GLU A 51 -3.41 -11.54 17.64
C GLU A 51 -3.35 -10.05 17.23
N THR A 52 -2.63 -9.22 17.98
CA THR A 52 -2.43 -7.79 17.75
C THR A 52 -1.00 -7.39 18.11
N MET A 53 -0.47 -6.36 17.45
CA MET A 53 0.88 -5.86 17.68
C MET A 53 0.93 -4.33 17.52
N TYR A 54 1.72 -3.65 18.32
CA TYR A 54 2.00 -2.24 18.14
C TYR A 54 2.95 -2.02 16.96
N ALA A 55 2.84 -0.85 16.31
CA ALA A 55 3.70 -0.51 15.17
C ALA A 55 5.20 -0.60 15.51
N SER A 56 5.60 -0.18 16.73
CA SER A 56 6.98 -0.28 17.21
C SER A 56 7.49 -1.74 17.23
N GLU A 57 6.66 -2.67 17.68
CA GLU A 57 7.01 -4.10 17.69
C GLU A 57 7.18 -4.66 16.28
N ILE A 58 6.38 -4.20 15.32
CA ILE A 58 6.49 -4.60 13.91
C ILE A 58 7.80 -4.07 13.31
N TYR A 59 8.15 -2.81 13.57
CA TYR A 59 9.40 -2.23 13.07
C TYR A 59 10.63 -2.98 13.62
N GLU A 60 10.63 -3.28 14.92
CA GLU A 60 11.68 -4.07 15.55
C GLU A 60 11.76 -5.49 14.98
N LEU A 61 10.62 -6.18 14.89
CA LEU A 61 10.52 -7.55 14.35
C LEU A 61 11.05 -7.66 12.92
N LEU A 62 10.75 -6.66 12.08
CA LEU A 62 11.12 -6.65 10.67
C LEU A 62 12.48 -5.99 10.39
N GLY A 63 13.13 -5.43 11.42
CA GLY A 63 14.38 -4.68 11.29
C GLY A 63 14.25 -3.45 10.39
N ILE A 64 13.08 -2.80 10.40
CA ILE A 64 12.77 -1.65 9.55
C ILE A 64 12.85 -0.38 10.40
N THR A 65 13.59 0.62 9.93
CA THR A 65 13.64 1.93 10.59
C THR A 65 12.25 2.57 10.58
N PRO A 66 11.69 2.95 11.75
CA PRO A 66 10.42 3.63 11.83
C PRO A 66 10.42 4.92 10.98
N ARG A 67 9.30 5.19 10.31
CA ARG A 67 9.14 6.48 9.61
C ARG A 67 8.99 7.59 10.63
N GLU A 68 9.83 8.62 10.54
CA GLU A 68 9.92 9.70 11.54
C GLU A 68 8.63 10.54 11.72
N ASN A 69 7.61 10.41 10.88
CA ASN A 69 6.42 11.28 10.89
C ASN A 69 5.09 10.57 10.59
N LEU A 70 4.80 9.44 11.23
CA LEU A 70 3.43 8.88 11.24
C LEU A 70 2.55 9.64 12.23
N LYS A 71 2.27 10.93 11.97
CA LYS A 71 1.00 11.48 12.44
C LYS A 71 -0.06 10.85 11.55
N LEU A 72 -0.69 9.79 12.03
CA LEU A 72 -1.98 9.38 11.47
C LEU A 72 -2.83 10.64 11.46
N VAL A 73 -3.22 11.08 10.26
CA VAL A 73 -4.11 12.23 10.11
C VAL A 73 -5.37 11.87 10.89
N GLU A 74 -5.69 12.67 11.91
CA GLU A 74 -6.95 12.53 12.68
C GLU A 74 -8.16 12.64 11.76
#